data_AF-A0A812K3V7-F1
#
_entry.id   AF-A0A812K3V7-F1
#
_cell.length_a   1.000
_cell.length_b   1.000
_cell.length_c   1.000
_cell.angle_alpha   90.00
_cell.angle_beta   90.00
_cell.angle_gamma   90.00
#
_symmetry.space_group_name_H-M   'P 1'
#
loop_
_entity.id
_entity.type
_entity.pdbx_description
1 polymer ?
#
loop_
_entity_poly.entity_id
_entity_poly.type
_entity_poly.pdbx_seq_one_letter_code
_entity_poly.pdbx_strand_id
1 'polypeptide(L)'
;MGAKRAAAKPKSRAMKAVAKPKKQAMKKENKRTKAVAGDDDSKKEKEVKKILKIPFARVYPAYIAKVGKRGYAMAEVDQIIKWLTGYSQLKIHCHVTRRSDMETFFKEATKMNPNRRLITGTVCGVRVEEVENKTVRDIRYMDKLIDELAQGKPMEQVLRKP
;
A
#
# COMPACT_ATOMS: atom_id res chain seq x y z
N MET A 1 55.57 41.41 13.63
CA MET A 1 55.28 40.13 14.30
C MET A 1 54.54 39.20 13.32
N GLY A 2 54.99 37.94 13.18
CA GLY A 2 54.26 36.81 12.57
C GLY A 2 54.14 36.81 11.03
N ALA A 3 55.01 36.16 10.24
CA ALA A 3 55.22 34.71 10.04
C ALA A 3 54.22 34.01 9.08
N LYS A 4 54.69 33.79 7.84
CA LYS A 4 54.67 32.56 6.99
C LYS A 4 53.40 31.69 6.85
N ARG A 5 53.04 31.38 5.58
CA ARG A 5 52.89 30.03 4.94
C ARG A 5 52.17 30.22 3.57
N ALA A 6 52.71 29.90 2.39
CA ALA A 6 53.24 28.67 1.77
C ALA A 6 52.18 27.78 1.07
N ALA A 7 52.56 27.34 -0.15
CA ALA A 7 52.05 26.23 -0.99
C ALA A 7 50.80 26.48 -1.85
N ALA A 8 50.58 25.86 -3.02
CA ALA A 8 51.39 25.28 -4.10
C ALA A 8 50.36 24.88 -5.19
N LYS A 9 50.75 24.91 -6.48
CA LYS A 9 49.91 24.64 -7.68
C LYS A 9 49.19 23.27 -7.65
N PRO A 10 48.08 23.11 -8.42
CA PRO A 10 47.72 21.82 -8.98
C PRO A 10 47.65 21.88 -10.51
N LYS A 11 48.52 21.15 -11.21
CA LYS A 11 48.27 20.66 -12.58
C LYS A 11 49.03 19.35 -12.78
N SER A 12 48.31 18.24 -12.74
CA SER A 12 48.77 16.98 -13.33
C SER A 12 47.62 16.31 -14.08
N ARG A 13 48.01 15.70 -15.19
CA ARG A 13 47.26 15.24 -16.35
C ARG A 13 47.51 13.73 -16.46
N ALA A 14 46.48 12.94 -16.72
CA ALA A 14 46.55 11.61 -17.35
C ALA A 14 45.11 11.24 -17.77
N MET A 15 44.74 11.24 -19.05
CA MET A 15 45.01 10.25 -20.12
C MET A 15 44.43 8.85 -19.87
N LYS A 16 43.33 8.60 -20.61
CA LYS A 16 42.90 7.40 -21.34
C LYS A 16 43.04 6.02 -20.67
N ALA A 17 41.90 5.33 -20.59
CA ALA A 17 41.83 3.89 -20.76
C ALA A 17 40.69 3.53 -21.74
N VAL A 18 41.05 2.93 -22.86
CA VAL A 18 40.17 2.21 -23.80
C VAL A 18 40.59 0.76 -23.73
N ALA A 19 39.69 -0.16 -23.36
CA ALA A 19 39.81 -1.59 -23.69
C ALA A 19 38.49 -2.35 -23.43
N LYS A 20 37.87 -2.81 -24.52
CA LYS A 20 37.14 -4.09 -24.69
C LYS A 20 37.61 -4.61 -26.06
N PRO A 21 37.64 -5.93 -26.40
CA PRO A 21 36.61 -6.94 -26.06
C PRO A 21 37.03 -8.45 -26.00
N LYS A 22 36.05 -9.33 -25.67
CA LYS A 22 35.81 -10.75 -26.09
C LYS A 22 36.88 -11.82 -25.70
N LYS A 23 36.60 -13.10 -25.37
CA LYS A 23 35.50 -14.07 -25.60
C LYS A 23 35.82 -15.35 -24.76
N GLN A 24 34.78 -16.08 -24.28
CA GLN A 24 34.59 -17.56 -24.25
C GLN A 24 35.73 -18.49 -23.70
N ALA A 25 35.52 -19.61 -22.97
CA ALA A 25 34.36 -20.49 -22.78
C ALA A 25 34.55 -21.42 -21.54
N MET A 26 33.42 -21.84 -20.97
CA MET A 26 33.06 -23.19 -20.51
C MET A 26 34.02 -24.05 -19.66
N LYS A 27 33.54 -24.41 -18.45
CA LYS A 27 33.33 -25.83 -18.10
C LYS A 27 32.14 -25.99 -17.14
N LYS A 28 31.17 -26.78 -17.62
CA LYS A 28 30.04 -27.46 -16.94
C LYS A 28 30.57 -28.24 -15.73
N GLU A 29 29.86 -28.68 -14.69
CA GLU A 29 28.46 -28.96 -14.29
C GLU A 29 28.64 -29.26 -12.76
N ASN A 30 27.70 -29.13 -11.83
CA ASN A 30 26.54 -30.02 -11.70
C ASN A 30 25.74 -29.69 -10.41
N LYS A 31 24.42 -29.66 -10.57
CA LYS A 31 23.33 -30.10 -9.68
C LYS A 31 23.09 -29.52 -8.28
N ARG A 32 21.79 -29.20 -8.12
CA ARG A 32 20.94 -29.01 -6.91
C ARG A 32 21.12 -27.63 -6.29
N THR A 33 20.16 -26.72 -6.46
CA THR A 33 18.79 -26.88 -5.93
C THR A 33 17.70 -26.45 -6.90
N LYS A 34 16.53 -27.03 -6.63
CA LYS A 34 15.30 -27.10 -7.41
C LYS A 34 14.69 -25.72 -7.69
N ALA A 35 14.21 -25.55 -8.92
CA ALA A 35 13.24 -24.55 -9.32
C ALA A 35 11.95 -24.62 -8.48
N VAL A 36 11.45 -23.46 -8.05
CA VAL A 36 10.01 -23.13 -7.96
C VAL A 36 9.86 -21.62 -8.19
N ALA A 37 9.92 -21.21 -9.46
CA ALA A 37 9.57 -19.86 -9.88
C ALA A 37 8.86 -20.01 -11.24
N GLY A 38 7.54 -19.92 -11.21
CA GLY A 38 6.67 -20.16 -12.36
C GLY A 38 5.27 -20.46 -11.83
N ASP A 39 4.27 -19.74 -12.34
CA ASP A 39 2.82 -19.85 -12.07
C ASP A 39 2.19 -19.04 -10.92
N ASP A 40 2.85 -18.82 -9.78
CA ASP A 40 2.20 -18.15 -8.62
C ASP A 40 2.10 -16.61 -8.75
N ASP A 41 3.19 -15.93 -9.17
CA ASP A 41 3.25 -14.47 -9.24
C ASP A 41 2.23 -13.86 -10.21
N SER A 42 2.01 -14.50 -11.37
CA SER A 42 1.03 -14.03 -12.37
C SER A 42 -0.42 -14.15 -11.88
N LYS A 43 -0.70 -15.08 -10.97
CA LYS A 43 -2.04 -15.21 -10.37
C LYS A 43 -2.26 -14.11 -9.32
N LYS A 44 -1.28 -13.88 -8.44
CA LYS A 44 -1.32 -12.83 -7.41
C LYS A 44 -1.50 -11.43 -8.01
N GLU A 45 -0.79 -11.13 -9.10
CA GLU A 45 -0.90 -9.84 -9.78
C GLU A 45 -2.29 -9.62 -10.42
N LYS A 46 -2.89 -10.66 -11.00
CA LYS A 46 -4.26 -10.61 -11.54
C LYS A 46 -5.29 -10.37 -10.44
N GLU A 47 -5.13 -10.97 -9.26
CA GLU A 47 -6.05 -10.74 -8.14
C GLU A 47 -5.94 -9.32 -7.57
N VAL A 48 -4.72 -8.80 -7.43
CA VAL A 48 -4.49 -7.39 -7.06
C VAL A 48 -5.21 -6.45 -8.04
N LYS A 49 -5.04 -6.65 -9.35
CA LYS A 49 -5.71 -5.85 -10.39
C LYS A 49 -7.23 -5.91 -10.30
N LYS A 50 -7.81 -7.06 -9.90
CA LYS A 50 -9.27 -7.18 -9.70
C LYS A 50 -9.73 -6.34 -8.52
N ILE A 51 -9.05 -6.43 -7.37
CA ILE A 51 -9.41 -5.68 -6.15
C ILE A 51 -9.37 -4.16 -6.41
N LEU A 52 -8.35 -3.70 -7.12
CA LEU A 52 -8.14 -2.28 -7.45
C LEU A 52 -9.27 -1.70 -8.32
N LYS A 53 -9.83 -2.50 -9.24
CA LYS A 53 -10.88 -2.08 -10.18
C LYS A 53 -12.30 -2.18 -9.63
N ILE A 54 -12.49 -2.66 -8.40
CA ILE A 54 -13.83 -2.75 -7.83
C ILE A 54 -14.38 -1.32 -7.68
N PRO A 55 -15.60 -1.01 -8.16
CA PRO A 55 -16.19 0.30 -7.94
C PRO A 55 -16.52 0.52 -6.47
N PHE A 56 -16.03 1.61 -5.88
CA PHE A 56 -16.32 2.00 -4.49
C PHE A 56 -17.84 2.11 -4.24
N ALA A 57 -18.60 2.58 -5.23
CA ALA A 57 -20.05 2.67 -5.18
C ALA A 57 -20.77 1.32 -4.96
N ARG A 58 -20.13 0.18 -5.26
CA ARG A 58 -20.67 -1.15 -4.95
C ARG A 58 -20.26 -1.63 -3.56
N VAL A 59 -19.07 -1.24 -3.12
CA VAL A 59 -18.51 -1.64 -1.82
C VAL A 59 -19.17 -0.88 -0.68
N TYR A 60 -19.40 0.42 -0.86
CA TYR A 60 -19.91 1.30 0.19
C TYR A 60 -21.29 0.86 0.74
N PRO A 61 -22.31 0.55 -0.09
CA PRO A 61 -23.58 0.00 0.42
C PRO A 61 -23.41 -1.34 1.14
N ALA A 62 -22.44 -2.17 0.73
CA ALA A 62 -22.16 -3.45 1.38
C ALA A 62 -21.58 -3.26 2.79
N TYR A 63 -20.75 -2.22 3.01
CA TYR A 63 -20.29 -1.86 4.35
C TYR A 63 -21.43 -1.41 5.26
N ILE A 64 -22.32 -0.54 4.75
CA ILE A 64 -23.50 -0.08 5.50
C ILE A 64 -24.37 -1.28 5.87
N ALA A 65 -24.67 -2.17 4.92
CA ALA A 65 -25.47 -3.36 5.19
C ALA A 65 -24.80 -4.30 6.21
N LYS A 66 -23.47 -4.42 6.19
CA LYS A 66 -22.71 -5.28 7.10
C LYS A 66 -22.80 -4.80 8.54
N VAL A 67 -22.62 -3.50 8.78
CA VAL A 67 -22.69 -2.92 10.13
C VAL A 67 -24.14 -2.72 10.59
N GLY A 68 -25.06 -2.48 9.66
CA GLY A 68 -26.50 -2.36 9.94
C GLY A 68 -27.11 -3.63 10.53
N LYS A 69 -26.60 -4.81 10.16
CA LYS A 69 -26.97 -6.09 10.81
C LYS A 69 -26.63 -6.15 12.30
N ARG A 70 -25.82 -5.21 12.80
CA ARG A 70 -25.41 -5.07 14.20
C ARG A 70 -25.99 -3.83 14.87
N GLY A 71 -26.86 -3.08 14.18
CA GLY A 71 -27.51 -1.88 14.71
C GLY A 71 -26.73 -0.58 14.53
N TYR A 72 -25.59 -0.59 13.81
CA TYR A 72 -24.86 0.63 13.48
C TYR A 72 -25.42 1.32 12.24
N ALA A 73 -25.31 2.64 12.18
CA ALA A 73 -25.76 3.42 11.04
C ALA A 73 -24.66 3.70 10.00
N MET A 74 -25.07 4.35 8.91
CA MET A 74 -24.18 4.83 7.84
C MET A 74 -23.14 5.83 8.36
N ALA A 75 -23.49 6.64 9.38
CA ALA A 75 -22.62 7.67 9.93
C ALA A 75 -21.32 7.09 10.51
N GLU A 76 -21.37 5.89 11.06
CA GLU A 76 -20.25 5.16 11.64
C GLU A 76 -19.31 4.64 10.55
N VAL A 77 -19.87 4.14 9.45
CA VAL A 77 -19.11 3.76 8.25
C VAL A 77 -18.39 4.98 7.69
N ASP A 78 -19.10 6.10 7.58
CA ASP A 78 -18.52 7.36 7.13
C ASP A 78 -17.42 7.84 8.06
N GLN A 79 -17.63 7.74 9.38
CA GLN A 79 -16.63 8.11 10.36
C GLN A 79 -15.33 7.31 10.19
N ILE A 80 -15.43 6.01 9.94
CA ILE A 80 -14.29 5.14 9.63
C ILE A 80 -13.58 5.60 8.35
N ILE A 81 -14.33 5.82 7.27
CA ILE A 81 -13.76 6.25 5.99
C ILE A 81 -13.06 7.61 6.12
N LYS A 82 -13.71 8.59 6.77
CA LYS A 82 -13.16 9.92 7.04
C LYS A 82 -11.90 9.82 7.88
N TRP A 83 -11.90 9.00 8.93
CA TRP A 83 -10.73 8.79 9.77
C TRP A 83 -9.56 8.17 9.00
N LEU A 84 -9.80 7.21 8.10
CA LEU A 84 -8.75 6.54 7.34
C LEU A 84 -8.17 7.42 6.23
N THR A 85 -9.04 8.06 5.45
CA THR A 85 -8.68 8.75 4.21
C THR A 85 -8.47 10.26 4.36
N GLY A 86 -9.03 10.86 5.42
CA GLY A 86 -9.09 12.30 5.59
C GLY A 86 -10.12 12.98 4.68
N TYR A 87 -11.02 12.23 4.04
CA TYR A 87 -12.09 12.80 3.23
C TYR A 87 -13.13 13.54 4.05
N SER A 88 -13.82 14.47 3.39
CA SER A 88 -15.08 15.04 3.87
C SER A 88 -16.25 14.17 3.41
N GLN A 89 -17.41 14.33 4.06
CA GLN A 89 -18.63 13.63 3.67
C GLN A 89 -18.98 13.86 2.18
N LEU A 90 -18.81 15.10 1.71
CA LEU A 90 -19.04 15.47 0.31
C LEU A 90 -18.12 14.69 -0.64
N LYS A 91 -16.84 14.51 -0.29
CA LYS A 91 -15.91 13.72 -1.12
C LYS A 91 -16.31 12.25 -1.18
N ILE A 92 -16.72 11.66 -0.05
CA ILE A 92 -17.21 10.27 -0.02
C ILE A 92 -18.41 10.12 -0.95
N HIS A 93 -19.43 10.97 -0.82
CA HIS A 93 -20.58 10.94 -1.72
C HIS A 93 -20.19 11.16 -3.18
N CYS A 94 -19.26 12.07 -3.47
CA CYS A 94 -18.80 12.30 -4.83
C CYS A 94 -18.17 11.05 -5.46
N HIS A 95 -17.37 10.28 -4.69
CA HIS A 95 -16.83 8.99 -5.14
C HIS A 95 -17.90 7.92 -5.36
N VAL A 96 -18.94 7.87 -4.53
CA VAL A 96 -20.09 6.98 -4.71
C VAL A 96 -20.85 7.35 -6.00
N THR A 97 -21.17 8.63 -6.19
CA THR A 97 -21.93 9.12 -7.35
C THR A 97 -21.16 8.92 -8.66
N ARG A 98 -19.85 9.25 -8.69
CA ARG A 98 -19.02 9.08 -9.90
C ARG A 98 -18.58 7.63 -10.16
N ARG A 99 -18.86 6.72 -9.22
CA ARG A 99 -18.45 5.30 -9.27
C ARG A 99 -16.94 5.11 -9.45
N SER A 100 -16.14 5.87 -8.70
CA SER A 100 -14.67 5.68 -8.67
C SER A 100 -14.32 4.23 -8.35
N ASP A 101 -13.28 3.70 -8.98
CA ASP A 101 -12.68 2.44 -8.54
C ASP A 101 -11.90 2.63 -7.23
N MET A 102 -11.61 1.51 -6.55
CA MET A 102 -10.89 1.52 -5.28
C MET A 102 -9.48 2.10 -5.43
N GLU A 103 -8.83 1.87 -6.56
CA GLU A 103 -7.52 2.43 -6.85
C GLU A 103 -7.53 3.95 -6.86
N THR A 104 -8.44 4.56 -7.63
CA THR A 104 -8.62 6.01 -7.74
C THR A 104 -9.07 6.59 -6.40
N PHE A 105 -10.01 5.92 -5.72
CA PHE A 105 -10.50 6.33 -4.42
C PHE A 105 -9.36 6.49 -3.39
N PHE A 106 -8.42 5.54 -3.33
CA PHE A 106 -7.28 5.64 -2.41
C PHE A 106 -6.13 6.49 -2.93
N LYS A 107 -5.95 6.61 -4.25
CA LYS A 107 -4.94 7.52 -4.84
C LYS A 107 -5.27 8.99 -4.60
N GLU A 108 -6.55 9.36 -4.63
CA GLU A 108 -7.00 10.73 -4.37
C GLU A 108 -7.02 11.10 -2.87
N ALA A 109 -6.81 10.10 -1.98
CA ALA A 109 -6.77 10.30 -0.54
C ALA A 109 -5.40 10.84 -0.11
N THR A 110 -5.20 12.15 -0.24
CA THR A 110 -3.91 12.79 0.07
C THR A 110 -3.61 12.91 1.56
N LYS A 111 -4.63 12.81 2.43
CA LYS A 111 -4.54 13.00 3.88
C LYS A 111 -4.78 11.70 4.67
N MET A 112 -4.22 10.59 4.18
CA MET A 112 -4.34 9.29 4.86
C MET A 112 -3.76 9.33 6.27
N ASN A 113 -4.53 8.83 7.24
CA ASN A 113 -4.18 8.91 8.66
C ASN A 113 -2.95 8.06 9.02
N PRO A 114 -1.94 8.60 9.72
CA PRO A 114 -0.73 7.85 10.08
C PRO A 114 -1.00 6.66 11.01
N ASN A 115 -2.03 6.75 11.87
CA ASN A 115 -2.40 5.68 12.81
C ASN A 115 -2.93 4.42 12.12
N ARG A 116 -3.22 4.47 10.81
CA ARG A 116 -3.60 3.28 10.03
C ARG A 116 -2.51 2.19 10.06
N ARG A 117 -1.26 2.56 10.34
CA ARG A 117 -0.15 1.61 10.51
C ARG A 117 -0.32 0.70 11.73
N LEU A 118 -1.15 1.10 12.70
CA LEU A 118 -1.49 0.31 13.88
C LEU A 118 -2.56 -0.76 13.58
N ILE A 119 -3.09 -0.79 12.35
CA ILE A 119 -4.05 -1.80 11.91
C ILE A 119 -3.26 -3.06 11.53
N THR A 120 -3.28 -4.05 12.44
CA THR A 120 -2.51 -5.30 12.34
C THR A 120 -3.43 -6.52 12.30
N GLY A 121 -2.94 -7.67 11.85
CA GLY A 121 -3.68 -8.96 11.85
C GLY A 121 -4.37 -9.34 10.53
N THR A 122 -5.33 -10.25 10.60
CA THR A 122 -5.93 -10.89 9.39
C THR A 122 -7.31 -10.30 9.06
N VAL A 123 -7.60 -10.12 7.77
CA VAL A 123 -8.92 -9.76 7.23
C VAL A 123 -9.08 -10.38 5.84
N CYS A 124 -10.28 -10.84 5.50
CA CYS A 124 -10.56 -11.51 4.22
C CYS A 124 -9.56 -12.62 3.83
N GLY A 125 -9.04 -13.36 4.82
CA GLY A 125 -8.09 -14.46 4.62
C GLY A 125 -6.62 -14.04 4.41
N VAL A 126 -6.29 -12.75 4.46
CA VAL A 126 -4.91 -12.24 4.28
C VAL A 126 -4.43 -11.44 5.49
N ARG A 127 -3.14 -11.52 5.81
CA ARG A 127 -2.51 -10.68 6.84
C ARG A 127 -2.16 -9.31 6.26
N VAL A 128 -2.70 -8.24 6.82
CA VAL A 128 -2.59 -6.89 6.23
C VAL A 128 -1.15 -6.37 6.18
N GLU A 129 -0.30 -6.80 7.11
CA GLU A 129 1.12 -6.40 7.18
C GLU A 129 1.95 -6.96 6.02
N GLU A 130 1.58 -8.14 5.52
CA GLU A 130 2.30 -8.87 4.46
C GLU A 130 1.87 -8.44 3.06
N VAL A 131 0.81 -7.63 2.93
CA VAL A 131 0.29 -7.19 1.63
C VAL A 131 1.29 -6.22 0.98
N GLU A 132 2.01 -6.66 -0.05
CA GLU A 132 3.02 -5.85 -0.76
C GLU A 132 2.43 -4.60 -1.43
N ASN A 133 1.29 -4.73 -2.11
CA ASN A 133 0.66 -3.60 -2.80
C ASN A 133 0.03 -2.63 -1.79
N LYS A 134 0.57 -1.41 -1.72
CA LYS A 134 0.13 -0.37 -0.76
C LYS A 134 -1.36 -0.04 -0.87
N THR A 135 -1.90 0.10 -2.08
CA THR A 135 -3.31 0.43 -2.27
C THR A 135 -4.21 -0.72 -1.84
N VAL A 136 -3.87 -1.96 -2.17
CA VAL A 136 -4.59 -3.14 -1.66
C VAL A 136 -4.51 -3.24 -0.14
N ARG A 137 -3.36 -2.90 0.45
CA ARG A 137 -3.20 -2.84 1.89
C ARG A 137 -4.15 -1.81 2.53
N ASP A 138 -4.21 -0.61 1.97
CA ASP A 138 -5.10 0.45 2.46
C ASP A 138 -6.59 0.05 2.31
N ILE A 139 -6.95 -0.67 1.24
CA ILE A 139 -8.28 -1.30 1.08
C ILE A 139 -8.55 -2.30 2.21
N ARG A 140 -7.60 -3.18 2.52
CA ARG A 140 -7.74 -4.16 3.61
C ARG A 140 -7.79 -3.52 4.99
N TYR A 141 -7.12 -2.38 5.20
CA TYR A 141 -7.30 -1.59 6.41
C TYR A 141 -8.75 -1.13 6.56
N MET A 142 -9.36 -0.62 5.49
CA MET A 142 -10.77 -0.23 5.51
C MET A 142 -11.68 -1.43 5.82
N ASP A 143 -11.51 -2.55 5.13
CA ASP A 143 -12.28 -3.79 5.42
C ASP A 143 -12.15 -4.17 6.89
N LYS A 144 -10.93 -4.12 7.44
CA LYS A 144 -10.68 -4.50 8.81
C LYS A 144 -11.38 -3.60 9.83
N LEU A 145 -11.37 -2.29 9.63
CA LEU A 145 -12.05 -1.35 10.52
C LEU A 145 -13.57 -1.58 10.52
N ILE A 146 -14.15 -1.83 9.35
CA ILE A 146 -15.57 -2.16 9.21
C ILE A 146 -15.89 -3.51 9.87
N ASP A 147 -15.02 -4.50 9.71
CA ASP A 147 -15.18 -5.81 10.34
C ASP A 147 -15.12 -5.73 11.86
N GLU A 148 -14.21 -4.94 12.41
CA GLU A 148 -14.10 -4.69 13.84
C GLU A 148 -15.35 -4.01 14.40
N LEU A 149 -15.91 -3.03 13.70
CA LEU A 149 -17.20 -2.43 14.06
C LEU A 149 -18.32 -3.47 13.99
N ALA A 150 -18.39 -4.28 12.93
CA ALA A 150 -19.38 -5.35 12.77
C ALA A 150 -19.20 -6.51 13.76
N GLN A 151 -18.07 -6.60 14.45
CA GLN A 151 -17.82 -7.51 15.57
C GLN A 151 -18.26 -6.92 16.92
N GLY A 152 -18.73 -5.66 16.95
CA GLY A 152 -19.17 -4.98 18.16
C GLY A 152 -18.05 -4.31 18.94
N LYS A 153 -16.86 -4.09 18.34
CA LYS A 153 -15.80 -3.33 19.00
C LYS A 153 -16.21 -1.86 19.15
N PRO A 154 -15.85 -1.19 20.26
CA PRO A 154 -16.13 0.22 20.45
C PRO A 154 -15.42 1.09 19.40
N MET A 155 -16.05 2.20 19.03
CA MET A 155 -15.56 3.09 17.98
C MET A 155 -14.18 3.67 18.31
N GLU A 156 -13.86 3.99 19.57
CA GLU A 156 -12.51 4.45 19.93
C GLU A 156 -11.46 3.39 19.61
N GLN A 157 -11.74 2.12 19.93
CA GLN A 157 -10.84 1.01 19.63
C GLN A 157 -10.70 0.81 18.12
N VAL A 158 -11.80 0.84 17.36
CA VAL A 158 -11.77 0.74 15.88
C VAL A 158 -10.87 1.85 15.31
N LEU A 159 -11.04 3.09 15.76
CA LEU A 159 -10.28 4.24 15.27
C LEU A 159 -8.90 4.42 15.92
N ARG A 160 -8.45 3.44 16.72
CA ARG A 160 -7.15 3.46 17.41
C ARG A 160 -6.94 4.77 18.19
N LYS A 161 -8.02 5.27 18.81
CA LYS A 161 -7.98 6.40 19.73
C LYS A 161 -7.74 5.87 21.15
N PRO A 162 -6.94 6.59 21.96
CA PRO A 162 -6.79 6.28 23.38
C PRO A 162 -8.10 6.50 24.14
#